data_AF-A0A7S1URV3-F1
#
_entry.id   AF-A0A7S1URV3-F1
#
_cell.length_a   1.000
_cell.length_b   1.000
_cell.length_c   1.000
_cell.angle_alpha   90.00
_cell.angle_beta   90.00
_cell.angle_gamma   90.00
#
_symmetry.space_group_name_H-M   'P 1'
#
loop_
_entity.id
_entity.type
_entity.pdbx_description
1 polymer ?
#
loop_
_entity_poly.entity_id
_entity_poly.type
_entity_poly.pdbx_seq_one_letter_code
_entity_poly.pdbx_strand_id
1 'polypeptide(L)'
;DQEGVVELVVSTMTKFPLNKGLQSNGCAVLGHLHRFRTMGEADDVWERAVESVGKAMVTFPNDSEVQRFASYPIVMLLPHLRLETLLDFDETNFQPRDVGTLHGWNDVVMNAMRGYPDSEKVQEFGCRLLAKFAQIFAQSDLDTFK
;
A
#
# COMPACT_ATOMS: atom_id res chain seq x y z
N ASP A 1 7.63 15.89 -14.98
CA ASP A 1 7.55 16.16 -13.52
C ASP A 1 7.55 14.82 -12.78
N GLN A 2 7.53 14.83 -11.45
CA GLN A 2 7.59 13.62 -10.62
C GLN A 2 6.32 12.76 -10.79
N GLU A 3 5.15 13.38 -10.89
CA GLU A 3 3.86 12.72 -11.14
C GLU A 3 3.88 11.94 -12.44
N GLY A 4 4.39 12.50 -13.54
CA GLY A 4 4.52 11.78 -14.81
C GLY A 4 5.42 10.53 -14.72
N VAL A 5 6.41 10.53 -13.83
CA VAL A 5 7.23 9.33 -13.58
C VAL A 5 6.44 8.29 -12.79
N VAL A 6 5.70 8.71 -11.76
CA VAL A 6 4.84 7.81 -10.98
C VAL A 6 3.77 7.19 -11.87
N GLU A 7 3.08 7.98 -12.69
CA GLU A 7 2.07 7.54 -13.65
C GLU A 7 2.63 6.47 -14.62
N LEU A 8 3.83 6.71 -15.16
CA LEU A 8 4.51 5.76 -16.04
C LEU A 8 4.82 4.43 -15.33
N VAL A 9 5.30 4.49 -14.09
CA VAL A 9 5.61 3.29 -13.29
C VAL A 9 4.33 2.52 -12.98
N VAL A 10 3.28 3.20 -12.51
CA VAL A 10 1.97 2.59 -12.22
C VAL A 10 1.36 1.97 -13.47
N SER A 11 1.41 2.66 -14.62
CA SER A 11 0.93 2.13 -15.90
C SER A 11 1.70 0.88 -16.31
N THR A 12 3.02 0.88 -16.13
CA THR A 12 3.89 -0.27 -16.44
C THR A 12 3.58 -1.47 -15.53
N MET A 13 3.47 -1.25 -14.22
CA MET A 13 3.10 -2.30 -13.26
C MET A 13 1.71 -2.87 -13.55
N THR A 14 0.77 -2.02 -13.95
CA THR A 14 -0.59 -2.43 -14.33
C THR A 14 -0.62 -3.23 -15.63
N LYS A 15 0.19 -2.85 -16.62
CA LYS A 15 0.29 -3.55 -17.91
C LYS A 15 0.96 -4.92 -17.78
N PHE A 16 1.87 -5.09 -16.82
CA PHE A 16 2.63 -6.33 -16.63
C PHE A 16 2.48 -6.88 -15.21
N PRO A 17 1.25 -7.25 -14.79
CA PRO A 17 0.96 -7.61 -13.40
C PRO A 17 1.65 -8.90 -12.97
N LEU A 18 1.95 -9.80 -13.91
CA LEU A 18 2.59 -11.10 -13.63
C LEU A 18 4.12 -11.09 -13.80
N ASN A 19 4.73 -9.95 -14.11
CA ASN A 19 6.18 -9.85 -14.19
C ASN A 19 6.77 -9.43 -12.84
N LYS A 20 7.26 -10.41 -12.07
CA LYS A 20 7.82 -10.19 -10.73
C LYS A 20 8.95 -9.15 -10.69
N GLY A 21 9.81 -9.12 -11.72
CA GLY A 21 10.92 -8.17 -11.79
C GLY A 21 10.44 -6.74 -12.03
N LEU A 22 9.38 -6.56 -12.82
CA LEU A 22 8.75 -5.25 -13.00
C LEU A 22 8.00 -4.82 -11.74
N GLN A 23 7.33 -5.74 -11.04
CA GLN A 23 6.66 -5.41 -9.79
C GLN A 23 7.65 -5.01 -8.70
N SER A 24 8.71 -5.80 -8.47
CA SER A 24 9.71 -5.50 -7.42
C SER A 24 10.45 -4.18 -7.70
N ASN A 25 10.88 -3.95 -8.95
CA ASN A 25 11.52 -2.69 -9.33
C ASN A 25 10.54 -1.52 -9.30
N GLY A 26 9.30 -1.71 -9.73
CA GLY A 26 8.25 -0.69 -9.67
C GLY A 26 7.99 -0.25 -8.23
N CYS A 27 7.81 -1.20 -7.31
CA CYS A 27 7.70 -0.91 -5.88
C CYS A 27 8.91 -0.13 -5.37
N ALA A 28 10.14 -0.55 -5.69
CA ALA A 28 11.35 0.16 -5.27
C ALA A 28 11.39 1.61 -5.79
N VAL A 29 11.07 1.82 -7.07
CA VAL A 29 11.04 3.16 -7.68
C VAL A 29 10.00 4.05 -7.00
N LEU A 30 8.77 3.56 -6.79
CA LEU A 30 7.71 4.30 -6.11
C LEU A 30 8.12 4.72 -4.69
N GLY A 31 8.77 3.82 -3.94
CA GLY A 31 9.28 4.13 -2.60
C GLY A 31 10.38 5.19 -2.60
N HIS A 32 11.24 5.19 -3.61
CA HIS A 32 12.29 6.20 -3.77
C HIS A 32 11.73 7.56 -4.19
N LEU A 33 10.82 7.57 -5.17
CA LEU A 33 10.18 8.81 -5.65
C LEU A 33 9.43 9.50 -4.52
N HIS A 34 8.75 8.74 -3.66
CA HIS A 34 7.98 9.32 -2.56
C HIS A 34 8.82 10.23 -1.64
N ARG A 35 10.11 9.94 -1.43
CA ARG A 35 11.01 10.77 -0.59
C ARG A 35 11.17 12.21 -1.08
N PHE A 36 10.91 12.44 -2.36
CA PHE A 36 11.05 13.75 -3.00
C PHE A 36 9.71 14.45 -3.21
N ARG A 37 8.60 13.83 -2.75
CA ARG A 37 7.26 14.39 -2.86
C ARG A 37 7.15 15.67 -2.02
N THR A 38 6.66 16.73 -2.63
CA THR A 38 6.23 17.95 -1.93
C THR A 38 4.92 17.69 -1.18
N MET A 39 4.89 17.98 0.12
CA MET A 39 3.65 17.86 0.92
C MET A 39 2.71 19.02 0.59
N GLY A 40 1.42 18.76 0.34
CA GLY A 40 0.43 19.83 0.21
C GLY A 40 -0.82 19.51 -0.61
N GLU A 41 -0.78 18.52 -1.50
CA GLU A 41 -1.92 18.23 -2.40
C GLU A 41 -2.36 16.77 -2.29
N ALA A 42 -3.67 16.56 -2.39
CA ALA A 42 -4.23 15.24 -2.65
C ALA A 42 -3.93 14.91 -4.11
N ASP A 43 -3.23 13.80 -4.32
CA ASP A 43 -2.61 13.51 -5.60
C ASP A 43 -3.01 12.08 -5.98
N ASP A 44 -4.07 11.99 -6.79
CA ASP A 44 -4.68 10.75 -7.25
C ASP A 44 -3.64 9.78 -7.84
N VAL A 45 -2.53 10.31 -8.38
CA VAL A 45 -1.41 9.53 -8.91
C VAL A 45 -0.77 8.68 -7.82
N TRP A 46 -0.61 9.20 -6.60
CA TRP A 46 -0.06 8.44 -5.48
C TRP A 46 -1.05 7.46 -4.87
N GLU A 47 -2.36 7.75 -4.89
CA GLU A 47 -3.37 6.78 -4.47
C GLU A 47 -3.33 5.54 -5.37
N ARG A 48 -3.27 5.75 -6.69
CA ARG A 48 -3.06 4.67 -7.67
C ARG A 48 -1.73 3.95 -7.46
N ALA A 49 -0.68 4.66 -7.07
CA ALA A 49 0.61 4.05 -6.76
C ALA A 49 0.54 3.10 -5.56
N VAL A 50 -0.20 3.48 -4.50
CA VAL A 50 -0.41 2.61 -3.35
C VAL A 50 -1.21 1.37 -3.73
N GLU A 51 -2.30 1.54 -4.46
CA GLU A 51 -3.12 0.43 -4.95
C GLU A 51 -2.29 -0.55 -5.80
N SER A 52 -1.44 -0.01 -6.68
CA SER A 52 -0.52 -0.80 -7.52
C SER A 52 0.47 -1.62 -6.68
N VAL A 53 1.04 -1.03 -5.63
CA VAL A 53 1.96 -1.73 -4.72
C VAL A 53 1.22 -2.83 -3.93
N GLY A 54 -0.02 -2.56 -3.50
CA GLY A 54 -0.88 -3.54 -2.83
C GLY A 54 -1.19 -4.74 -3.72
N LYS A 55 -1.58 -4.48 -4.98
CA LYS A 55 -1.79 -5.53 -6.00
C LYS A 55 -0.53 -6.36 -6.24
N ALA A 56 0.65 -5.75 -6.24
CA ALA A 56 1.91 -6.48 -6.37
C ALA A 56 2.12 -7.46 -5.20
N MET A 57 1.87 -7.03 -3.96
CA MET A 57 1.97 -7.88 -2.78
C MET A 57 0.97 -9.04 -2.79
N VAL A 58 -0.28 -8.78 -3.21
CA VAL A 58 -1.31 -9.82 -3.35
C VAL A 58 -0.97 -10.81 -4.47
N THR A 59 -0.38 -10.32 -5.57
CA THR A 59 -0.02 -11.16 -6.73
C THR A 59 1.18 -12.05 -6.42
N PHE A 60 2.15 -11.55 -5.64
CA PHE A 60 3.39 -12.24 -5.31
C PHE A 60 3.57 -12.40 -3.79
N PRO A 61 2.69 -13.16 -3.11
CA PRO A 61 2.76 -13.32 -1.66
C PRO A 61 4.06 -14.02 -1.22
N ASN A 62 4.59 -14.92 -2.03
CA ASN A 62 5.77 -15.74 -1.73
C ASN A 62 7.06 -15.24 -2.43
N ASP A 63 7.04 -14.06 -3.06
CA ASP A 63 8.26 -13.44 -3.59
C ASP A 63 8.89 -12.46 -2.59
N SER A 64 10.05 -12.86 -2.05
CA SER A 64 10.74 -12.08 -1.03
C SER A 64 11.19 -10.69 -1.49
N GLU A 65 11.48 -10.51 -2.78
CA GLU A 65 11.91 -9.21 -3.29
C GLU A 65 10.71 -8.27 -3.45
N VAL A 66 9.61 -8.76 -4.05
CA VAL A 66 8.38 -7.97 -4.15
C VAL A 66 7.91 -7.55 -2.76
N GLN A 67 7.85 -8.47 -1.80
CA GLN A 67 7.36 -8.17 -0.45
C GLN A 67 8.27 -7.19 0.30
N ARG A 68 9.58 -7.35 0.19
CA ARG A 68 10.56 -6.41 0.74
C ARG A 68 10.47 -5.02 0.12
N PHE A 69 10.41 -4.93 -1.20
CA PHE A 69 10.39 -3.64 -1.90
C PHE A 69 9.03 -2.96 -1.87
N ALA A 70 7.94 -3.71 -1.70
CA ALA A 70 6.58 -3.17 -1.55
C ALA A 70 6.29 -2.67 -0.12
N SER A 71 6.88 -3.29 0.90
CA SER A 71 6.66 -2.91 2.30
C SER A 71 7.12 -1.48 2.61
N TYR A 72 8.19 -1.01 1.97
CA TYR A 72 8.73 0.34 2.20
C TYR A 72 7.84 1.47 1.62
N PRO A 73 7.46 1.45 0.33
CA PRO A 73 6.53 2.42 -0.26
C PRO A 73 5.22 2.48 0.51
N ILE A 74 4.64 1.35 0.90
CA ILE A 74 3.34 1.31 1.58
C ILE A 74 3.38 2.08 2.90
N VAL A 75 4.42 1.91 3.73
CA VAL A 75 4.60 2.69 4.97
C VAL A 75 4.69 4.19 4.73
N MET A 76 5.36 4.58 3.64
CA MET A 76 5.60 5.99 3.35
C MET A 76 4.39 6.65 2.68
N LEU A 77 3.63 5.89 1.90
CA LEU A 77 2.51 6.39 1.12
C LEU A 77 1.17 6.37 1.88
N LEU A 78 0.96 5.42 2.79
CA LEU A 78 -0.30 5.31 3.55
C LEU A 78 -0.69 6.53 4.39
N PRO A 79 0.24 7.30 5.00
CA PRO A 79 -0.11 8.55 5.68
C PRO A 79 -0.75 9.60 4.77
N HIS A 80 -0.69 9.41 3.45
CA HIS A 80 -1.18 10.35 2.45
C HIS A 80 -2.41 9.86 1.68
N LEU A 81 -2.84 8.62 1.89
CA LEU A 81 -4.13 8.17 1.42
C LEU A 81 -5.22 8.91 2.19
N ARG A 82 -6.23 9.43 1.47
CA ARG A 82 -7.39 10.03 2.13
C ARG A 82 -8.08 8.96 2.99
N LEU A 83 -8.45 9.34 4.21
CA LEU A 83 -9.26 8.50 5.10
C LEU A 83 -10.55 8.03 4.42
N GLU A 84 -11.16 8.89 3.60
CA GLU A 84 -12.37 8.59 2.82
C GLU A 84 -12.16 7.39 1.88
N THR A 85 -10.99 7.30 1.20
CA THR A 85 -10.66 6.19 0.30
C THR A 85 -10.44 4.87 1.05
N LEU A 86 -9.97 4.93 2.30
CA LEU A 86 -9.74 3.75 3.15
C LEU A 86 -11.00 3.25 3.86
N LEU A 87 -12.00 4.14 4.02
CA LEU A 87 -13.26 3.91 4.73
C LEU A 87 -14.45 3.69 3.80
N ASP A 88 -14.28 3.71 2.46
CA ASP A 88 -15.35 3.41 1.50
C ASP A 88 -15.75 1.93 1.62
N PHE A 89 -16.65 1.68 2.56
CA PHE A 89 -17.09 0.39 3.04
C PHE A 89 -18.46 0.11 2.44
N ASP A 90 -18.48 -0.62 1.33
CA ASP A 90 -19.70 -1.28 0.87
C ASP A 90 -19.68 -2.75 1.33
N GLU A 91 -20.37 -2.99 2.44
CA GLU A 91 -20.56 -4.30 3.07
C GLU A 91 -21.21 -5.32 2.11
N THR A 92 -21.83 -4.87 1.01
CA THR A 92 -22.61 -5.72 0.10
C THR A 92 -21.81 -6.31 -1.07
N ASN A 93 -20.57 -5.86 -1.30
CA ASN A 93 -19.73 -6.27 -2.45
C ASN A 93 -18.38 -6.88 -2.05
N PHE A 94 -18.33 -7.61 -0.92
CA PHE A 94 -17.11 -8.24 -0.42
C PHE A 94 -16.52 -9.28 -1.42
N GLN A 95 -15.52 -8.84 -2.19
CA GLN A 95 -14.54 -9.71 -2.84
C GLN A 95 -13.30 -9.81 -1.91
N PRO A 96 -12.78 -11.00 -1.57
CA PRO A 96 -11.73 -11.20 -0.57
C PRO A 96 -10.35 -10.56 -0.84
N ARG A 97 -10.21 -9.66 -1.81
CA ARG A 97 -8.92 -9.08 -2.26
C ARG A 97 -9.00 -7.61 -2.62
N ASP A 98 -9.98 -6.87 -2.11
CA ASP A 98 -10.01 -5.44 -2.37
C ASP A 98 -9.02 -4.70 -1.45
N VAL A 99 -7.82 -4.49 -1.98
CA VAL A 99 -6.75 -3.72 -1.34
C VAL A 99 -7.14 -2.23 -1.25
N GLY A 100 -8.31 -1.81 -1.72
CA GLY A 100 -8.86 -0.47 -1.50
C GLY A 100 -9.28 -0.20 -0.05
N THR A 101 -9.57 -1.25 0.74
CA THR A 101 -10.12 -1.10 2.10
C THR A 101 -9.07 -1.22 3.19
N LEU A 102 -9.32 -0.59 4.34
CA LEU A 102 -8.48 -0.74 5.54
C LEU A 102 -8.36 -2.20 6.01
N HIS A 103 -9.42 -3.00 5.87
CA HIS A 103 -9.41 -4.43 6.19
C HIS A 103 -8.56 -5.24 5.20
N GLY A 104 -8.69 -4.96 3.90
CA GLY A 104 -7.85 -5.57 2.86
C GLY A 104 -6.36 -5.27 3.07
N TRP A 105 -6.02 -4.04 3.44
CA TRP A 105 -4.64 -3.68 3.80
C TRP A 105 -4.14 -4.41 5.05
N ASN A 106 -4.97 -4.54 6.09
CA ASN A 106 -4.63 -5.35 7.27
C ASN A 106 -4.26 -6.78 6.90
N ASP A 107 -5.07 -7.43 6.06
CA ASP A 107 -4.83 -8.81 5.64
C ASP A 107 -3.56 -8.93 4.80
N VAL A 108 -3.31 -8.00 3.87
CA VAL A 108 -2.09 -7.99 3.06
C VAL A 108 -0.85 -7.86 3.96
N VAL A 109 -0.87 -6.95 4.92
CA VAL A 109 0.24 -6.73 5.86
C VAL A 109 0.45 -7.94 6.75
N MET A 110 -0.62 -8.49 7.34
CA MET A 110 -0.54 -9.67 8.20
C MET A 110 -0.02 -10.90 7.43
N ASN A 111 -0.45 -11.08 6.18
CA ASN A 111 0.03 -12.18 5.33
C ASN A 111 1.51 -12.01 4.97
N ALA A 112 1.96 -10.79 4.66
CA ALA A 112 3.38 -10.52 4.43
C ALA A 112 4.21 -10.80 5.69
N MET A 113 3.79 -10.31 6.86
CA MET A 113 4.50 -10.57 8.12
C MET A 113 4.56 -12.06 8.48
N ARG A 114 3.49 -12.82 8.22
CA ARG A 114 3.47 -14.28 8.43
C ARG A 114 4.33 -15.04 7.42
N GLY A 115 4.38 -14.57 6.17
CA GLY A 115 5.18 -15.20 5.11
C GLY A 115 6.68 -14.95 5.25
N TYR A 116 7.07 -13.84 5.88
CA TYR A 116 8.48 -13.45 6.07
C TYR A 116 8.80 -13.14 7.54
N PRO A 117 8.68 -14.12 8.46
CA PRO A 117 8.91 -13.91 9.89
C PRO A 117 10.33 -13.40 10.19
N ASP A 118 11.33 -13.85 9.43
CA ASP A 118 12.74 -13.51 9.64
C ASP A 118 13.18 -12.22 8.94
N SER A 119 12.29 -11.58 8.16
CA SER A 119 12.62 -10.34 7.47
C SER A 119 12.38 -9.14 8.39
N GLU A 120 13.43 -8.69 9.08
CA GLU A 120 13.39 -7.54 10.00
C GLU A 120 12.66 -6.33 9.39
N LYS A 121 12.92 -6.03 8.11
CA LYS A 121 12.24 -4.94 7.40
C LYS A 121 10.74 -5.16 7.21
N VAL A 122 10.33 -6.37 6.83
CA VAL A 122 8.89 -6.68 6.67
C VAL A 122 8.19 -6.61 8.03
N GLN A 123 8.84 -7.08 9.10
CA GLN A 123 8.30 -7.00 10.46
C GLN A 123 8.22 -5.55 10.95
N GLU A 124 9.29 -4.76 10.82
CA GLU A 124 9.32 -3.35 11.21
C GLU A 124 8.23 -2.55 10.49
N PHE A 125 8.16 -2.69 9.16
CA PHE A 125 7.17 -1.98 8.35
C PHE A 125 5.75 -2.46 8.63
N GLY A 126 5.55 -3.77 8.81
CA GLY A 126 4.26 -4.33 9.18
C GLY A 126 3.75 -3.80 10.52
N CYS A 127 4.60 -3.76 11.56
CA CYS A 127 4.23 -3.17 12.86
C CYS A 127 3.84 -1.69 12.74
N ARG A 128 4.59 -0.90 11.96
CA ARG A 128 4.29 0.53 11.74
C ARG A 128 2.94 0.71 11.04
N LEU A 129 2.61 -0.16 10.09
CA LEU A 129 1.34 -0.15 9.37
C LEU A 129 0.16 -0.49 10.28
N LEU A 130 0.27 -1.58 11.03
CA LEU A 130 -0.76 -2.00 11.98
C LEU A 130 -1.00 -0.93 13.06
N ALA A 131 0.07 -0.29 13.56
CA ALA A 131 -0.06 0.83 14.51
C ALA A 131 -0.82 2.01 13.90
N LYS A 132 -0.60 2.32 12.62
CA LYS A 132 -1.32 3.38 11.91
C LYS A 132 -2.78 3.03 11.70
N PHE A 133 -3.08 1.79 11.30
CA PHE A 133 -4.46 1.33 11.15
C PHE A 133 -5.22 1.39 12.47
N ALA A 134 -4.59 0.97 13.57
CA ALA A 134 -5.17 1.10 14.91
C ALA A 134 -5.49 2.56 15.30
N GLN A 135 -4.63 3.52 14.93
CA GLN A 135 -4.91 4.95 15.13
C GLN A 135 -6.10 5.44 14.30
N ILE A 136 -6.23 4.96 13.06
CA ILE A 136 -7.35 5.32 12.17
C ILE A 136 -8.67 4.81 12.76
N PHE A 137 -8.72 3.53 13.17
CA PHE A 137 -9.91 2.96 13.82
C PHE A 137 -10.29 3.71 15.10
N ALA A 138 -9.31 4.05 15.94
CA ALA A 138 -9.57 4.81 17.16
C ALA A 138 -10.12 6.22 16.87
N GLN A 139 -9.68 6.84 15.77
CA GLN A 139 -10.16 8.17 15.36
C GLN A 139 -11.58 8.10 14.77
N SER A 140 -11.88 7.10 13.93
CA SER A 140 -13.23 6.92 13.38
C SER A 140 -14.28 6.63 14.48
N ASP A 141 -13.92 5.83 15.48
CA ASP A 141 -14.82 5.56 16.60
C ASP A 141 -15.14 6.84 17.39
N LEU A 142 -14.15 7.73 17.59
CA LEU A 142 -14.34 9.00 18.28
C LEU A 142 -15.22 10.00 17.49
N ASP A 143 -15.13 10.00 16.16
CA ASP A 143 -15.92 10.90 15.31
C ASP A 143 -17.37 10.41 15.13
N THR A 144 -17.66 9.15 15.45
CA THR A 144 -19.04 8.60 15.46
C THR A 144 -19.86 9.03 16.70
N PHE A 145 -19.19 9.60 17.73
CA PHE A 145 -19.82 10.07 18.98
C PHE A 145 -19.91 11.61 19.10
N LYS A 146 -19.60 12.36 18.04
CA LYS A 146 -19.79 13.82 17.97
C LYS A 146 -20.93 14.18 17.03
#